data_AF-A0A1B2J534-F1
#
_entry.id   AF-A0A1B2J534-F1
#
_cell.length_a   1.000
_cell.length_b   1.000
_cell.length_c   1.000
_cell.angle_alpha   90.00
_cell.angle_beta   90.00
_cell.angle_gamma   90.00
#
_symmetry.space_group_name_H-M   'P 1'
#
loop_
_entity.id
_entity.type
_entity.pdbx_description
1 polymer ?
#
loop_
_entity_poly.entity_id
_entity_poly.type
_entity_poly.pdbx_seq_one_letter_code
_entity_poly.pdbx_strand_id
1 'polypeptide(L)'
;MIPFEALIPYAIMFAGFCLGGGVMNGAITADITKRARGPNQEIKRNVAEDEGPRNYTKPRYNTDQWDKYFAVRDLRLTGSLRGQSDNAVAEESFKTNSIQPYSNTRRPWVLRRHIIMKNSPTKWARKYSSRRDEREQEIKDDYIRGMGEH
;
A
#
# COMPACT_ATOMS: atom_id res chain seq x y z
N MET A 1 -1.93 -23.67 47.55
CA MET A 1 -1.88 -24.33 46.23
C MET A 1 -2.54 -23.40 45.22
N ILE A 2 -1.97 -23.21 44.03
CA ILE A 2 -2.56 -22.34 43.00
C ILE A 2 -3.73 -23.09 42.34
N PRO A 3 -4.91 -22.47 42.17
CA PRO A 3 -6.06 -23.12 41.56
C PRO A 3 -5.92 -23.12 40.02
N PHE A 4 -5.27 -24.15 39.47
CA PHE A 4 -5.07 -24.28 38.01
C PHE A 4 -6.38 -24.31 37.22
N GLU A 5 -7.47 -24.84 37.79
CA GLU A 5 -8.80 -24.84 37.17
C GLU A 5 -9.33 -23.44 36.89
N ALA A 6 -9.05 -22.48 37.79
CA ALA A 6 -9.41 -21.09 37.59
C ALA A 6 -8.55 -20.40 36.51
N LEU A 7 -7.38 -20.97 36.16
CA LEU A 7 -6.48 -20.44 35.14
C LEU A 7 -6.76 -20.97 33.73
N ILE A 8 -7.48 -22.10 33.61
CA ILE A 8 -7.81 -22.69 32.30
C ILE A 8 -8.52 -21.69 31.36
N PRO A 9 -9.54 -20.92 31.80
CA PRO A 9 -10.20 -19.94 30.94
C PRO A 9 -9.23 -18.86 30.44
N TYR A 10 -8.34 -18.38 31.32
CA TYR A 10 -7.34 -17.37 30.95
C TYR A 10 -6.28 -17.93 30.00
N ALA A 11 -5.89 -19.19 30.16
CA ALA A 11 -4.96 -19.85 29.26
C ALA A 11 -5.55 -20.02 27.84
N ILE A 12 -6.84 -20.38 27.74
CA ILE A 12 -7.54 -20.47 26.46
C ILE A 12 -7.64 -19.09 25.80
N MET A 13 -7.98 -18.05 26.56
CA MET A 13 -8.01 -16.68 26.04
C MET A 13 -6.62 -16.23 25.55
N PHE A 14 -5.57 -16.47 26.34
CA PHE A 14 -4.20 -16.14 25.96
C PHE A 14 -3.77 -16.87 24.68
N ALA A 15 -4.05 -18.19 24.58
CA ALA A 15 -3.77 -18.97 23.39
C ALA A 15 -4.53 -18.44 22.17
N GLY A 16 -5.80 -18.07 22.33
CA GLY A 16 -6.60 -17.46 21.27
C GLY A 16 -6.00 -16.16 20.73
N PHE A 17 -5.56 -15.25 21.60
CA PHE A 17 -4.90 -14.02 21.18
C PHE A 17 -3.55 -14.27 20.51
N CYS A 18 -2.74 -15.19 21.04
CA CYS A 18 -1.45 -15.54 20.45
C CYS A 18 -1.61 -16.15 19.05
N LEU A 19 -2.54 -17.09 18.89
CA LEU A 19 -2.82 -17.72 17.60
C LEU A 19 -3.41 -16.72 16.61
N GLY A 20 -4.39 -15.92 17.02
CA GLY A 20 -4.99 -14.89 16.17
C GLY A 20 -3.96 -13.87 15.69
N GLY A 21 -3.12 -13.36 16.61
CA GLY A 21 -2.04 -12.43 16.27
C GLY A 21 -0.98 -13.05 15.37
N GLY A 22 -0.57 -14.29 15.65
CA GLY A 22 0.40 -15.02 14.84
C GLY A 22 -0.09 -15.29 13.41
N VAL A 23 -1.34 -15.71 13.24
CA VAL A 23 -1.96 -15.95 11.93
C VAL A 23 -2.04 -14.66 11.13
N MET A 24 -2.50 -13.56 11.75
CA MET A 24 -2.56 -12.26 11.09
C MET A 24 -1.16 -11.75 10.68
N ASN A 25 -0.19 -11.93 11.58
CA ASN A 25 1.26 -11.83 11.38
C ASN A 25 1.73 -12.40 10.04
N GLY A 26 1.61 -13.72 9.98
CA GLY A 26 2.08 -14.54 8.87
C GLY A 26 1.34 -14.25 7.57
N ALA A 27 0.01 -14.10 7.62
CA ALA A 27 -0.79 -13.85 6.42
C ALA A 27 -0.47 -12.49 5.78
N ILE A 28 -0.44 -11.42 6.57
CA ILE A 28 -0.11 -10.07 6.08
C ILE A 28 1.28 -10.10 5.45
N THR A 29 2.24 -10.73 6.10
CA THR A 29 3.60 -10.62 5.60
C THR A 29 3.90 -11.58 4.45
N ALA A 30 3.23 -12.73 4.38
CA ALA A 30 3.28 -13.56 3.19
C ALA A 30 2.75 -12.80 1.96
N ASP A 31 1.62 -12.09 2.13
CA ASP A 31 1.04 -11.26 1.06
C ASP A 31 1.97 -10.10 0.66
N ILE A 32 2.51 -9.35 1.62
CA ILE A 32 3.44 -8.25 1.35
C ILE A 32 4.72 -8.77 0.68
N THR A 33 5.29 -9.86 1.17
CA THR A 33 6.50 -10.46 0.60
C THR A 33 6.26 -10.93 -0.84
N LYS A 34 5.09 -11.50 -1.12
CA LYS A 34 4.69 -11.85 -2.49
C LYS A 34 4.58 -10.62 -3.39
N ARG A 35 3.95 -9.54 -2.91
CA ARG A 35 3.80 -8.29 -3.68
C ARG A 35 5.11 -7.54 -3.87
N ALA A 36 6.04 -7.62 -2.92
CA ALA A 36 7.36 -6.99 -2.98
C ALA A 36 8.20 -7.50 -4.16
N ARG A 37 7.98 -8.74 -4.59
CA ARG A 37 8.66 -9.36 -5.73
C ARG A 37 8.21 -8.82 -7.11
N GLY A 38 7.14 -8.03 -7.16
CA GLY A 38 6.62 -7.44 -8.40
C GLY A 38 5.85 -8.43 -9.29
N PRO A 39 5.11 -7.92 -10.28
CA PRO A 39 4.24 -8.75 -11.13
C PRO A 39 5.00 -9.63 -12.13
N ASN A 40 6.25 -9.29 -12.46
CA ASN A 40 7.02 -9.93 -13.53
C ASN A 40 8.12 -10.88 -13.02
N GLN A 41 8.17 -11.22 -11.72
CA GLN A 41 9.09 -12.25 -11.23
C GLN A 41 8.46 -13.65 -11.37
N GLU A 42 9.10 -14.51 -12.15
CA GLU A 42 8.73 -15.92 -12.28
C GLU A 42 8.78 -16.59 -10.90
N ILE A 43 7.66 -17.23 -10.52
CA ILE A 43 7.67 -18.16 -9.39
C ILE A 43 8.45 -19.37 -9.87
N LYS A 44 9.74 -19.47 -9.52
CA LYS A 44 10.52 -20.69 -9.69
C LYS A 44 9.85 -21.81 -8.86
N ARG A 45 8.96 -22.57 -9.51
CA ARG A 45 8.15 -23.64 -8.90
C ARG A 45 8.95 -24.91 -8.60
N ASN A 46 10.17 -25.01 -9.13
CA ASN A 46 11.07 -26.13 -8.90
C ASN A 46 11.92 -25.84 -7.65
N VAL A 47 11.34 -26.15 -6.48
CA VAL A 47 11.89 -25.90 -5.15
C VAL A 47 12.89 -26.99 -4.76
N ALA A 48 14.03 -27.05 -5.45
CA ALA A 48 15.20 -27.84 -5.03
C ALA A 48 16.46 -26.98 -4.83
N GLU A 49 16.48 -25.73 -5.32
CA GLU A 49 17.69 -24.89 -5.39
C GLU A 49 17.59 -23.51 -4.70
N ASP A 50 16.50 -23.18 -4.01
CA ASP A 50 16.40 -21.91 -3.28
C ASP A 50 16.99 -22.06 -1.87
N GLU A 51 18.30 -22.38 -1.79
CA GLU A 51 19.09 -22.40 -0.54
C GLU A 51 19.42 -20.99 -0.01
N GLY A 52 18.79 -19.95 -0.57
CA GLY A 52 18.94 -18.57 -0.13
C GLY A 52 18.06 -18.25 1.09
N PRO A 53 18.50 -17.36 2.01
CA PRO A 53 17.66 -16.91 3.10
C PRO A 53 16.38 -16.26 2.53
N ARG A 54 15.21 -16.72 2.99
CA ARG A 54 13.93 -16.14 2.58
C ARG A 54 13.83 -14.70 3.07
N ASN A 55 13.97 -13.74 2.16
CA ASN A 55 13.82 -12.32 2.46
C ASN A 55 12.36 -11.96 2.74
N TYR A 56 11.98 -11.96 4.03
CA TYR A 56 10.65 -11.63 4.53
C TYR A 56 10.46 -10.10 4.65
N THR A 57 9.42 -9.56 4.02
CA THR A 57 9.17 -8.11 3.99
C THR A 57 8.12 -7.71 5.02
N LYS A 58 8.54 -7.22 6.18
CA LYS A 58 7.62 -6.79 7.26
C LYS A 58 6.67 -5.66 6.84
N PRO A 59 5.45 -5.59 7.41
CA PRO A 59 4.58 -4.42 7.29
C PRO A 59 5.24 -3.17 7.89
N ARG A 60 4.99 -2.00 7.29
CA ARG A 60 5.42 -0.70 7.81
C ARG A 60 4.29 -0.08 8.63
N TYR A 61 4.66 0.56 9.74
CA TYR A 61 3.76 1.31 10.61
C TYR A 61 4.22 2.77 10.67
N ASN A 62 3.30 3.69 10.96
CA ASN A 62 3.58 5.13 11.08
C ASN A 62 4.26 5.76 9.84
N THR A 63 3.92 5.25 8.65
CA THR A 63 4.45 5.71 7.36
C THR A 63 4.10 7.19 7.12
N ASP A 64 5.14 8.03 7.09
CA ASP A 64 5.00 9.46 6.92
C ASP A 64 4.82 9.85 5.43
N GLN A 65 4.93 11.14 5.12
CA GLN A 65 4.82 11.59 3.74
C GLN A 65 6.05 11.23 2.90
N TRP A 66 7.25 11.27 3.50
CA TRP A 66 8.50 10.92 2.83
C TRP A 66 8.47 9.46 2.40
N ASP A 67 8.15 8.55 3.32
CA ASP A 67 8.06 7.11 3.08
C ASP A 67 7.09 6.75 1.95
N LYS A 68 6.00 7.51 1.81
CA LYS A 68 5.02 7.33 0.73
C LYS A 68 5.61 7.71 -0.63
N TYR A 69 6.33 8.82 -0.71
CA TYR A 69 7.04 9.19 -1.94
C TYR A 69 8.11 8.16 -2.29
N PHE A 70 8.81 7.61 -1.29
CA PHE A 70 9.78 6.54 -1.52
C PHE A 70 9.13 5.25 -2.00
N ALA A 71 7.94 4.87 -1.51
CA ALA A 71 7.22 3.71 -2.04
C ALA A 71 6.82 3.88 -3.52
N VAL A 72 6.46 5.11 -3.93
CA VAL A 72 6.18 5.42 -5.35
C VAL A 72 7.46 5.43 -6.18
N ARG A 73 8.57 5.92 -5.63
CA ARG A 73 9.90 5.82 -6.27
C ARG A 73 10.29 4.36 -6.48
N ASP A 74 10.16 3.52 -5.46
CA ASP A 74 10.49 2.09 -5.53
C ASP A 74 9.62 1.39 -6.58
N LEU A 75 8.32 1.72 -6.65
CA LEU A 75 7.43 1.24 -7.71
C LEU A 75 7.93 1.61 -9.11
N ARG A 76 8.48 2.81 -9.29
CA ARG A 76 9.03 3.25 -10.58
C ARG A 76 10.37 2.59 -10.92
N LEU A 77 11.17 2.24 -9.91
CA LEU A 77 12.46 1.59 -10.08
C LEU A 77 12.34 0.09 -10.31
N THR A 78 11.43 -0.59 -9.61
CA THR A 78 11.39 -2.07 -9.57
C THR A 78 10.05 -2.65 -10.05
N GLY A 79 9.07 -1.81 -10.39
CA GLY A 79 7.71 -2.26 -10.73
C GLY A 79 6.89 -2.76 -9.53
N SER A 80 7.39 -2.61 -8.29
CA SER A 80 6.66 -2.97 -7.07
C SER A 80 6.78 -1.89 -6.01
N LEU A 81 5.68 -1.63 -5.28
CA LEU A 81 5.64 -0.70 -4.14
C LEU A 81 6.62 -1.08 -3.00
N ARG A 82 7.08 -2.34 -2.98
CA ARG A 82 7.96 -2.86 -1.93
C ARG A 82 9.25 -3.49 -2.45
N GLY A 83 9.51 -3.42 -3.75
CA GLY A 83 10.75 -3.94 -4.33
C GLY A 83 11.95 -3.12 -3.89
N GLN A 84 13.08 -3.77 -3.72
CA GLN A 84 14.36 -3.15 -3.38
C GLN A 84 15.34 -3.45 -4.51
N SER A 85 16.16 -2.46 -4.85
CA SER A 85 17.25 -2.57 -5.80
C SER A 85 18.45 -1.82 -5.24
N ASP A 86 19.63 -2.43 -5.36
CA ASP A 86 20.93 -1.92 -4.97
C ASP A 86 21.81 -1.55 -6.18
N ASN A 87 21.25 -1.59 -7.39
CA ASN A 87 21.94 -1.23 -8.62
C ASN A 87 22.44 0.23 -8.56
N ALA A 88 23.74 0.43 -8.80
CA ALA A 88 24.35 1.76 -8.77
C ALA A 88 23.81 2.69 -9.88
N VAL A 89 23.39 2.12 -11.01
CA VAL A 89 22.83 2.85 -12.15
C VAL A 89 21.38 2.40 -12.35
N ALA A 90 20.45 3.36 -12.38
CA ALA A 90 19.05 3.08 -12.63
C ALA A 90 18.79 2.73 -14.10
N GLU A 91 17.71 1.98 -14.35
CA GLU A 91 17.28 1.66 -15.71
C GLU A 91 16.92 2.92 -16.51
N GLU A 92 17.09 2.86 -17.83
CA GLU A 92 16.79 3.98 -18.73
C GLU A 92 15.31 4.40 -18.68
N SER A 93 14.42 3.43 -18.51
CA SER A 93 12.97 3.60 -18.32
C SER A 93 12.62 4.55 -17.16
N PHE A 94 13.48 4.64 -16.13
CA PHE A 94 13.25 5.48 -14.97
C PHE A 94 13.27 6.98 -15.31
N LYS A 95 14.04 7.39 -16.33
CA LYS A 95 14.16 8.79 -16.77
C LYS A 95 12.83 9.32 -17.30
N THR A 96 12.09 8.50 -18.03
CA THR A 96 10.85 8.89 -18.71
C THR A 96 9.60 8.55 -17.90
N ASN A 97 9.68 7.59 -16.98
CA ASN A 97 8.57 7.18 -16.10
C ASN A 97 8.36 8.17 -14.93
N SER A 98 8.44 9.48 -15.15
CA SER A 98 8.18 10.48 -14.11
C SER A 98 6.69 10.79 -14.01
N ILE A 99 6.16 10.81 -12.79
CA ILE A 99 4.74 11.08 -12.53
C ILE A 99 4.63 12.43 -11.83
N GLN A 100 4.07 13.43 -12.52
CA GLN A 100 3.77 14.73 -11.95
C GLN A 100 2.26 14.84 -11.73
N PRO A 101 1.79 14.95 -10.48
CA PRO A 101 0.38 15.22 -10.22
C PRO A 101 0.03 16.64 -10.68
N TYR A 102 -0.99 16.76 -11.54
CA TYR A 102 -1.44 18.02 -12.14
C TYR A 102 -1.95 19.07 -11.15
N SER A 103 -2.32 18.70 -9.92
CA SER A 103 -2.69 19.67 -8.89
C SER A 103 -2.09 19.34 -7.52
N ASN A 104 -1.65 20.38 -6.81
CA ASN A 104 -1.09 20.27 -5.44
C ASN A 104 -2.15 19.81 -4.43
N THR A 105 -3.45 19.99 -4.74
CA THR A 105 -4.60 19.50 -3.98
C THR A 105 -4.83 17.99 -4.18
N ARG A 106 -4.39 17.43 -5.32
CA ARG A 106 -4.42 15.98 -5.61
C ARG A 106 -3.00 15.41 -5.49
N ARG A 107 -2.42 15.52 -4.29
CA ARG A 107 -1.29 14.64 -3.95
C ARG A 107 -1.74 13.17 -4.03
N PRO A 108 -0.85 12.24 -4.39
CA PRO A 108 -1.13 10.81 -4.50
C PRO A 108 -2.06 10.16 -3.45
N TRP A 109 -3.32 9.87 -3.81
CA TRP A 109 -4.31 9.16 -2.96
C TRP A 109 -4.10 7.61 -2.88
N VAL A 110 -2.98 7.13 -3.46
CA VAL A 110 -2.02 6.05 -3.10
C VAL A 110 -0.75 6.31 -3.93
N LEU A 111 -0.75 6.78 -5.18
CA LEU A 111 -1.68 7.41 -6.14
C LEU A 111 -2.98 6.69 -6.60
N ARG A 112 -3.54 5.66 -5.94
CA ARG A 112 -4.96 5.30 -5.57
C ARG A 112 -5.06 3.77 -5.37
N ARG A 113 -5.32 3.27 -4.16
CA ARG A 113 -6.02 1.97 -4.02
C ARG A 113 -7.48 2.13 -4.47
N HIS A 114 -7.91 3.37 -4.72
CA HIS A 114 -9.27 3.80 -4.96
C HIS A 114 -9.58 4.22 -6.42
N ILE A 115 -8.97 3.65 -7.49
CA ILE A 115 -9.55 3.87 -8.85
C ILE A 115 -11.07 3.59 -8.82
N ILE A 116 -11.53 2.84 -7.81
CA ILE A 116 -12.90 2.75 -7.36
C ILE A 116 -12.99 2.97 -5.82
N MET A 117 -13.06 4.21 -5.31
CA MET A 117 -13.95 4.50 -4.17
C MET A 117 -14.95 5.52 -4.68
N LYS A 118 -16.11 4.98 -5.03
CA LYS A 118 -17.29 5.76 -5.37
C LYS A 118 -17.66 6.60 -4.14
N ASN A 119 -17.73 7.91 -4.34
CA ASN A 119 -18.37 8.93 -3.51
C ASN A 119 -17.61 9.49 -2.29
N SER A 120 -17.22 10.77 -2.48
CA SER A 120 -17.16 11.87 -1.52
C SER A 120 -15.79 12.19 -0.88
N PRO A 121 -15.27 13.43 -1.10
CA PRO A 121 -14.10 13.95 -0.40
C PRO A 121 -14.35 14.04 1.11
N THR A 122 -13.44 13.46 1.89
CA THR A 122 -13.47 13.47 3.36
C THR A 122 -13.39 14.90 3.92
N LYS A 123 -14.17 15.17 4.99
CA LYS A 123 -14.43 16.48 5.63
C LYS A 123 -13.22 17.41 5.87
N TRP A 124 -12.00 16.89 5.95
CA TRP A 124 -10.79 17.69 6.18
C TRP A 124 -10.29 18.43 4.93
N ALA A 125 -10.53 17.89 3.73
CA ALA A 125 -10.15 18.54 2.47
C ALA A 125 -10.91 19.86 2.26
N ARG A 126 -12.15 19.92 2.75
CA ARG A 126 -13.04 21.09 2.75
C ARG A 126 -12.59 22.21 3.69
N LYS A 127 -11.72 21.92 4.66
CA LYS A 127 -11.20 22.91 5.62
C LYS A 127 -10.09 23.79 5.01
N TYR A 128 -9.44 23.31 3.95
CA TYR A 128 -8.26 23.94 3.35
C TYR A 128 -8.39 24.20 1.84
N SER A 129 -9.54 23.90 1.22
CA SER A 129 -9.84 24.31 -0.16
C SER A 129 -10.24 25.78 -0.21
N SER A 130 -9.73 26.52 -1.19
CA SER A 130 -10.23 27.87 -1.46
C SER A 130 -11.57 27.80 -2.21
N ARG A 131 -12.45 28.78 -2.01
CA ARG A 131 -13.78 28.84 -2.66
C ARG A 131 -13.71 28.81 -4.20
N ARG A 132 -12.58 29.23 -4.77
CA ARG A 132 -12.31 29.19 -6.21
C ARG A 132 -12.03 27.76 -6.68
N ASP A 133 -11.26 27.00 -5.92
CA ASP A 133 -10.92 25.60 -6.24
C ASP A 133 -12.15 24.69 -6.16
N GLU A 134 -13.11 25.01 -5.27
CA GLU A 134 -14.40 24.32 -5.16
C GLU A 134 -15.25 24.53 -6.41
N ARG A 135 -15.38 25.78 -6.87
CA ARG A 135 -16.14 26.12 -8.08
C ARG A 135 -15.56 25.48 -9.34
N GLU A 136 -14.23 25.42 -9.44
CA GLU A 136 -13.55 24.75 -10.56
C GLU A 136 -13.73 23.22 -10.52
N GLN A 137 -13.91 22.62 -9.34
CA GLN A 137 -14.23 21.19 -9.22
C GLN A 137 -15.67 20.90 -9.64
N GLU A 138 -16.63 21.73 -9.23
CA GLU A 138 -18.03 21.60 -9.64
C GLU A 138 -18.18 21.67 -11.17
N ILE A 139 -17.53 22.65 -11.82
CA ILE A 139 -17.57 22.79 -13.29
C ILE A 139 -16.99 21.56 -13.99
N LYS A 140 -15.91 20.97 -13.44
CA LYS A 140 -15.27 19.78 -14.03
C LYS A 140 -16.09 18.50 -13.81
N ASP A 141 -16.74 18.38 -12.66
CA ASP A 141 -17.60 17.23 -12.35
C ASP A 141 -18.88 17.27 -13.20
N ASP A 142 -19.45 18.46 -13.44
CA ASP A 142 -20.57 18.65 -14.37
C ASP A 142 -20.16 18.33 -15.82
N TYR A 143 -18.96 18.72 -16.24
CA TYR A 143 -18.43 18.37 -17.55
C TYR A 143 -18.24 16.85 -17.74
N ILE A 144 -17.74 16.16 -16.71
CA ILE A 144 -17.59 14.69 -16.74
C ILE A 144 -18.97 13.99 -16.74
N ARG A 145 -19.94 14.51 -15.98
CA ARG A 145 -21.31 14.01 -15.96
C ARG A 145 -21.97 14.13 -17.35
N GLY A 146 -21.78 15.26 -18.04
CA GLY A 146 -22.30 15.49 -19.38
C GLY A 146 -21.66 14.61 -20.47
N MET A 147 -20.40 14.20 -20.31
CA MET A 147 -19.74 13.26 -21.23
C MET A 147 -20.20 11.80 -21.08
N GLY A 148 -20.91 11.46 -20.00
CA GLY A 148 -21.45 10.11 -19.77
C GLY A 148 -22.87 9.88 -20.33
N GLU A 149 -23.50 10.91 -20.90
CA GLU A 149 -24.87 10.86 -21.43
C GLU A 149 -24.95 10.81 -22.97
N HIS A 150 -23.82 10.56 -23.65
CA HIS A 150 -23.75 10.34 -25.11
C HIS A 150 -23.26 8.93 -25.46
#